data_AF-A0A9E8IHC0-F1
#
_entry.id   AF-A0A9E8IHC0-F1
#
_cell.length_a   1.000
_cell.length_b   1.000
_cell.length_c   1.000
_cell.angle_alpha   90.00
_cell.angle_beta   90.00
_cell.angle_gamma   90.00
#
_symmetry.space_group_name_H-M   'P 1'
#
loop_
_entity.id
_entity.type
_entity.pdbx_description
1 polymer ?
#
loop_
_entity_poly.entity_id
_entity_poly.type
_entity_poly.pdbx_seq_one_letter_code
_entity_poly.pdbx_strand_id
1 'polypeptide(L)'
;MKSLTPMEVELKLALAPQGPAALAQHPHLASHPVRKQALTNTYFDTPQGDLAKARIALRLRQVDSQVLQTVKTAGQGGGGLSQRQEWEWQVAGPQLDLASLAELPPFQGELSGVLDALVPQLSTDFTRRSWQLKESAHGQESHIELVLDEGEIISGEYRTPIREAELELKVGEPEALWEVALTLAERVPLRPSDSSKASRGNALSAQHWPLPEAHSPAEWLHRATLALDAYHDSQQASFLSDAQQALSTLADHPELDDTARGYAQALSGGLDKDGQPNTIYGKAALALAHRLAYQTALR
;
A
#
# COMPACT_ATOMS: atom_id res chain seq x y z
N MET A 1 -13.41 -10.04 23.97
CA MET A 1 -13.74 -8.63 23.65
C MET A 1 -12.88 -8.23 22.48
N LYS A 2 -13.46 -7.77 21.36
CA LYS A 2 -12.68 -7.20 20.25
C LYS A 2 -11.90 -6.00 20.82
N SER A 3 -10.61 -5.87 20.50
CA SER A 3 -9.86 -4.66 20.84
C SER A 3 -10.63 -3.46 20.31
N LEU A 4 -10.77 -2.41 21.11
CA LEU A 4 -11.45 -1.17 20.68
C LEU A 4 -10.56 -0.33 19.75
N THR A 5 -9.25 -0.60 19.73
CA THR A 5 -8.24 0.08 18.90
C THR A 5 -7.23 -0.94 18.36
N PRO A 6 -7.64 -1.90 17.53
CA PRO A 6 -6.73 -2.84 16.86
C PRO A 6 -5.79 -2.05 15.94
N MET A 7 -4.48 -2.28 16.05
CA MET A 7 -3.47 -1.62 15.22
C MET A 7 -2.82 -2.63 14.28
N GLU A 8 -2.80 -2.30 12.99
CA GLU A 8 -2.07 -3.00 11.94
C GLU A 8 -0.79 -2.21 11.62
N VAL A 9 0.34 -2.88 11.43
CA VAL A 9 1.59 -2.30 10.91
C VAL A 9 1.99 -3.08 9.66
N GLU A 10 2.02 -2.41 8.51
CA GLU A 10 2.34 -3.01 7.20
C GLU A 10 3.34 -2.18 6.41
N LEU A 11 4.16 -2.85 5.58
CA LEU A 11 4.94 -2.23 4.51
C LEU A 11 4.38 -2.69 3.15
N LYS A 12 3.87 -1.74 2.36
CA LYS A 12 3.29 -1.99 1.04
C LYS A 12 4.26 -1.69 -0.09
N LEU A 13 4.32 -2.61 -1.05
CA LEU A 13 5.24 -2.59 -2.18
C LEU A 13 4.48 -2.77 -3.49
N ALA A 14 4.64 -1.84 -4.44
CA ALA A 14 4.21 -2.03 -5.82
C ALA A 14 5.26 -2.84 -6.59
N LEU A 15 4.80 -3.76 -7.43
CA LEU A 15 5.65 -4.65 -8.23
C LEU A 15 5.59 -4.28 -9.71
N ALA A 16 6.73 -4.34 -10.39
CA ALA A 16 6.79 -4.28 -11.85
C ALA A 16 6.07 -5.50 -12.47
N PRO A 17 5.73 -5.50 -13.79
CA PRO A 17 5.00 -6.59 -14.44
C PRO A 17 5.56 -8.01 -14.18
N GLN A 18 6.88 -8.15 -14.13
CA GLN A 18 7.59 -9.41 -13.86
C GLN A 18 7.71 -9.75 -12.37
N GLY A 19 7.39 -8.79 -11.49
CA GLY A 19 7.55 -8.88 -10.04
C GLY A 19 6.74 -10.00 -9.38
N PRO A 20 5.45 -10.22 -9.68
CA PRO A 20 4.68 -11.33 -9.11
C PRO A 20 5.31 -12.71 -9.35
N ALA A 21 5.81 -12.96 -10.56
CA ALA A 21 6.51 -14.20 -10.89
C ALA A 21 7.86 -14.31 -10.17
N ALA A 22 8.64 -13.22 -10.15
CA ALA A 22 9.92 -13.18 -9.45
C ALA A 22 9.78 -13.40 -7.93
N LEU A 23 8.76 -12.79 -7.31
CA LEU A 23 8.49 -12.93 -5.88
C LEU A 23 8.05 -14.35 -5.54
N ALA A 24 7.13 -14.93 -6.31
CA ALA A 24 6.68 -16.30 -6.09
C ALA A 24 7.79 -17.36 -6.23
N GLN A 25 8.87 -17.03 -6.95
CA GLN A 25 10.05 -17.88 -7.14
C GLN A 25 11.24 -17.47 -6.26
N HIS A 26 11.05 -16.52 -5.33
CA HIS A 26 12.13 -15.97 -4.54
C HIS A 26 12.71 -17.03 -3.59
N PRO A 27 14.05 -17.22 -3.53
CA PRO A 27 14.65 -18.27 -2.68
C PRO A 27 14.31 -18.15 -1.20
N HIS A 28 14.15 -16.92 -0.69
CA HIS A 28 13.72 -16.65 0.68
C HIS A 28 12.34 -17.26 1.01
N LEU A 29 11.48 -17.47 0.00
CA LEU A 29 10.15 -18.05 0.18
C LEU A 29 10.09 -19.55 -0.11
N ALA A 30 11.18 -20.15 -0.61
CA ALA A 30 11.16 -21.51 -1.17
C ALA A 30 10.82 -22.60 -0.14
N SER A 31 11.16 -22.38 1.14
CA SER A 31 10.86 -23.31 2.24
C SER A 31 9.53 -23.00 2.96
N HIS A 32 8.85 -21.90 2.59
CA HIS A 32 7.63 -21.47 3.26
C HIS A 32 6.40 -21.96 2.50
N PRO A 33 5.45 -22.65 3.18
CA PRO A 33 4.19 -23.03 2.56
C PRO A 33 3.44 -21.80 2.05
N VAL A 34 2.96 -21.89 0.81
CA VAL A 34 2.12 -20.85 0.20
C VAL A 34 0.65 -21.22 0.34
N ARG A 35 -0.17 -20.29 0.81
CA ARG A 35 -1.63 -20.39 0.71
C ARG A 35 -2.10 -19.51 -0.45
N LYS A 36 -2.98 -20.04 -1.30
CA LYS A 36 -3.58 -19.30 -2.42
C LYS A 36 -5.08 -19.14 -2.20
N GLN A 37 -5.59 -17.93 -2.38
CA GLN A 37 -7.01 -17.60 -2.23
C GLN A 37 -7.45 -16.63 -3.33
N ALA A 38 -8.70 -16.77 -3.80
CA ALA A 38 -9.35 -15.76 -4.63
C ALA A 38 -10.16 -14.82 -3.74
N LEU A 39 -9.96 -13.52 -3.91
CA LEU A 39 -10.60 -12.48 -3.11
C LEU A 39 -11.36 -11.53 -4.03
N THR A 40 -12.66 -11.39 -3.76
CA THR A 40 -13.52 -10.38 -4.38
C THR A 40 -13.93 -9.39 -3.31
N ASN A 41 -13.72 -8.11 -3.56
CA ASN A 41 -13.99 -7.06 -2.58
C ASN A 41 -14.90 -6.01 -3.20
N THR A 42 -15.88 -5.54 -2.43
CA THR A 42 -16.72 -4.39 -2.77
C THR A 42 -16.47 -3.31 -1.75
N TYR A 43 -16.07 -2.12 -2.19
CA TYR A 43 -15.85 -0.97 -1.34
C TYR A 43 -17.05 -0.04 -1.37
N PHE A 44 -17.35 0.54 -0.22
CA PHE A 44 -18.52 1.39 0.00
C PHE A 44 -18.10 2.78 0.41
N ASP A 45 -18.80 3.78 -0.10
CA ASP A 45 -18.70 5.19 0.31
C ASP A 45 -20.02 5.89 -0.02
N THR A 46 -20.21 7.10 0.48
CA THR A 46 -21.30 7.97 0.02
C THR A 46 -21.03 8.44 -1.40
N PRO A 47 -22.05 8.86 -2.18
CA PRO A 47 -21.84 9.47 -3.49
C PRO A 47 -20.94 10.71 -3.46
N GLN A 48 -20.79 11.34 -2.29
CA GLN A 48 -19.94 12.50 -2.05
C GLN A 48 -18.51 12.12 -1.63
N GLY A 49 -18.22 10.83 -1.42
CA GLY A 49 -16.89 10.34 -1.03
C GLY A 49 -16.51 10.72 0.40
N ASP A 50 -17.46 10.73 1.33
CA ASP A 50 -17.23 11.21 2.69
C ASP A 50 -16.24 10.33 3.47
N LEU A 51 -16.25 9.00 3.26
CA LEU A 51 -15.26 8.10 3.86
C LEU A 51 -13.88 8.34 3.25
N ALA A 52 -13.77 8.46 1.93
CA ALA A 52 -12.51 8.74 1.25
C ALA A 52 -11.88 10.06 1.71
N LYS A 53 -12.67 11.13 1.85
CA LYS A 53 -12.23 12.42 2.41
C LYS A 53 -11.73 12.30 3.85
N ALA A 54 -12.38 11.45 4.64
CA ALA A 54 -11.94 11.10 5.99
C ALA A 54 -10.79 10.07 6.03
N ARG A 55 -10.29 9.64 4.86
CA ARG A 55 -9.26 8.59 4.69
C ARG A 55 -9.65 7.27 5.36
N ILE A 56 -10.92 6.90 5.24
CA ILE A 56 -11.49 5.64 5.72
C ILE A 56 -11.85 4.76 4.52
N ALA A 57 -11.52 3.47 4.60
CA ALA A 57 -11.95 2.47 3.64
C ALA A 57 -12.87 1.45 4.32
N LEU A 58 -14.10 1.33 3.82
CA LEU A 58 -15.07 0.30 4.20
C LEU A 58 -15.23 -0.68 3.03
N ARG A 59 -15.13 -1.98 3.32
CA ARG A 59 -15.38 -3.01 2.30
C ARG A 59 -16.09 -4.24 2.86
N LEU A 60 -16.73 -4.96 1.96
CA LEU A 60 -17.03 -6.38 2.10
C LEU A 60 -16.04 -7.17 1.25
N ARG A 61 -15.50 -8.25 1.80
CA ARG A 61 -14.60 -9.19 1.12
C ARG A 61 -15.21 -10.57 1.14
N GLN A 62 -15.38 -11.15 -0.04
CA GLN A 62 -15.66 -12.57 -0.21
C GLN A 62 -14.35 -13.33 -0.35
N VAL A 63 -14.17 -14.35 0.49
CA VAL A 63 -13.00 -15.21 0.49
C VAL A 63 -13.39 -16.59 0.96
N ASP A 64 -13.01 -17.62 0.19
CA ASP A 64 -13.46 -18.99 0.41
C ASP A 64 -15.01 -19.06 0.53
N SER A 65 -15.55 -19.48 1.68
CA SER A 65 -17.00 -19.51 1.98
C SER A 65 -17.45 -18.39 2.92
N GLN A 66 -16.61 -17.38 3.16
CA GLN A 66 -16.83 -16.33 4.15
C GLN A 66 -17.02 -14.96 3.48
N VAL A 67 -17.77 -14.10 4.16
CA VAL A 67 -17.87 -12.68 3.86
C VAL A 67 -17.37 -11.90 5.08
N LEU A 68 -16.35 -11.09 4.89
CA LEU A 68 -15.72 -10.27 5.92
C LEU A 68 -16.03 -8.81 5.66
N GLN A 69 -16.44 -8.08 6.70
CA GLN A 69 -16.56 -6.63 6.69
C GLN A 69 -15.32 -6.03 7.34
N THR A 70 -14.67 -5.10 6.64
CA THR A 70 -13.44 -4.45 7.11
C THR A 70 -13.60 -2.92 7.08
N VAL A 71 -13.18 -2.26 8.15
CA VAL A 71 -13.00 -0.79 8.22
C VAL A 71 -11.53 -0.51 8.52
N LYS A 72 -10.86 0.22 7.63
CA LYS A 72 -9.50 0.73 7.83
C LYS A 72 -9.53 2.26 7.89
N THR A 73 -8.80 2.86 8.82
CA THR A 73 -8.69 4.33 8.97
C THR A 73 -7.40 4.86 8.37
N ALA A 74 -7.22 6.19 8.45
CA ALA A 74 -5.97 6.85 8.09
C ALA A 74 -4.79 6.19 8.81
N GLY A 75 -3.78 5.80 8.05
CA GLY A 75 -2.50 5.37 8.61
C GLY A 75 -1.59 6.53 8.93
N GLN A 76 -0.72 6.32 9.91
CA GLN A 76 0.50 7.09 10.11
C GLN A 76 1.67 6.34 9.48
N GLY A 77 2.63 7.06 8.91
CA GLY A 77 3.79 6.48 8.23
C GLY A 77 4.06 7.14 6.89
N GLY A 78 4.98 6.55 6.12
CA GLY A 78 5.39 7.01 4.80
C GLY A 78 6.41 6.06 4.19
N GLY A 79 6.59 6.13 2.87
CA GLY A 79 7.52 5.24 2.18
C GLY A 79 7.03 3.79 2.19
N GLY A 80 5.73 3.58 2.03
CA GLY A 80 5.06 2.28 2.02
C GLY A 80 4.72 1.73 3.41
N LEU A 81 5.36 2.21 4.49
CA LEU A 81 5.04 1.79 5.85
C LEU A 81 3.77 2.51 6.32
N SER A 82 2.81 1.76 6.85
CA SER A 82 1.60 2.32 7.46
C SER A 82 1.25 1.62 8.76
N GLN A 83 0.85 2.42 9.74
CA GLN A 83 0.30 2.00 11.01
C GLN A 83 -1.10 2.62 11.17
N ARG A 84 -2.15 1.78 11.25
CA ARG A 84 -3.55 2.25 11.24
C ARG A 84 -4.46 1.39 12.09
N GLN A 85 -5.66 1.91 12.37
CA GLN A 85 -6.70 1.11 12.99
C GLN A 85 -7.46 0.30 11.94
N GLU A 86 -7.69 -0.98 12.23
CA GLU A 86 -8.45 -1.91 11.38
C GLU A 86 -9.41 -2.80 12.18
N TRP A 87 -10.70 -2.71 11.87
CA TRP A 87 -11.70 -3.64 12.41
C TRP A 87 -12.17 -4.58 11.32
N GLU A 88 -12.08 -5.89 11.56
CA GLU A 88 -12.58 -6.92 10.65
C GLU A 88 -13.49 -7.91 11.39
N TRP A 89 -14.62 -8.27 10.77
CA TRP A 89 -15.50 -9.31 11.29
C TRP A 89 -16.30 -9.99 10.20
N GLN A 90 -16.71 -11.23 10.46
CA GLN A 90 -17.56 -11.97 9.54
C GLN A 90 -19.00 -11.46 9.59
N VAL A 91 -19.62 -11.36 8.41
CA VAL A 91 -21.05 -11.06 8.23
C VAL A 91 -21.75 -12.24 7.54
N ALA A 92 -23.07 -12.31 7.67
CA ALA A 92 -23.85 -13.46 7.19
C ALA A 92 -24.02 -13.51 5.66
N GLY A 93 -23.81 -12.39 4.96
CA GLY A 93 -24.06 -12.28 3.53
C GLY A 93 -23.47 -11.01 2.93
N PRO A 94 -23.84 -10.65 1.69
CA PRO A 94 -23.25 -9.53 0.95
C PRO A 94 -23.81 -8.16 1.35
N GLN A 95 -24.34 -8.03 2.57
CA GLN A 95 -24.90 -6.79 3.10
C GLN A 95 -24.03 -6.27 4.23
N LEU A 96 -23.91 -4.95 4.31
CA LEU A 96 -23.20 -4.30 5.39
C LEU A 96 -23.93 -4.52 6.72
N ASP A 97 -23.18 -4.88 7.76
CA ASP A 97 -23.65 -4.84 9.13
C ASP A 97 -23.53 -3.40 9.66
N LEU A 98 -24.55 -2.59 9.37
CA LEU A 98 -24.61 -1.17 9.75
C LEU A 98 -24.68 -0.97 11.27
N ALA A 99 -25.29 -1.91 11.99
CA ALA A 99 -25.42 -1.83 13.44
C ALA A 99 -24.02 -1.89 14.11
N SER A 100 -23.21 -2.88 13.73
CA SER A 100 -21.83 -2.97 14.22
C SER A 100 -20.94 -1.81 13.73
N LEU A 101 -21.20 -1.24 12.54
CA LEU A 101 -20.47 -0.05 12.06
C LEU A 101 -20.74 1.16 12.95
N ALA A 102 -22.00 1.42 13.32
CA ALA A 102 -22.38 2.55 14.16
C ALA A 102 -21.69 2.54 15.54
N GLU A 103 -21.24 1.37 16.00
CA GLU A 103 -20.50 1.22 17.26
C GLU A 103 -19.00 1.56 17.15
N LEU A 104 -18.43 1.65 15.94
CA LEU A 104 -17.00 1.91 15.79
C LEU A 104 -16.68 3.41 15.98
N PRO A 105 -15.52 3.74 16.58
CA PRO A 105 -15.12 5.13 16.82
C PRO A 105 -15.22 6.07 15.61
N PRO A 106 -14.85 5.67 14.38
CA PRO A 106 -14.95 6.57 13.22
C PRO A 106 -16.38 7.01 12.89
N PHE A 107 -17.40 6.23 13.28
CA PHE A 107 -18.81 6.50 12.98
C PHE A 107 -19.60 7.09 14.17
N GLN A 108 -18.94 7.41 15.29
CA GLN A 108 -19.59 8.02 16.46
C GLN A 108 -19.54 9.56 16.49
N GLY A 109 -18.94 10.19 15.47
CA GLY A 109 -18.76 11.64 15.37
C GLY A 109 -19.36 12.24 14.09
N GLU A 110 -18.55 13.01 13.37
CA GLU A 110 -18.94 13.70 12.13
C GLU A 110 -19.49 12.76 11.05
N LEU A 111 -19.05 11.50 11.04
CA LEU A 111 -19.50 10.49 10.09
C LEU A 111 -20.72 9.68 10.56
N SER A 112 -21.34 10.01 11.68
CA SER A 112 -22.50 9.25 12.20
C SER A 112 -23.68 9.17 11.21
N GLY A 113 -23.89 10.22 10.41
CA GLY A 113 -24.97 10.26 9.41
C GLY A 113 -24.64 9.59 8.07
N VAL A 114 -23.41 9.11 7.85
CA VAL A 114 -23.01 8.61 6.52
C VAL A 114 -23.50 7.20 6.23
N LEU A 115 -23.79 6.41 7.26
CA LEU A 115 -24.09 4.98 7.15
C LEU A 115 -25.32 4.71 6.26
N ASP A 116 -26.33 5.57 6.33
CA ASP A 116 -27.56 5.45 5.54
C ASP A 116 -27.36 5.82 4.05
N ALA A 117 -26.26 6.49 3.72
CA ALA A 117 -25.93 6.95 2.36
C ALA A 117 -24.87 6.07 1.66
N LEU A 118 -24.40 5.01 2.31
CA LEU A 118 -23.36 4.13 1.77
C LEU A 118 -23.87 3.36 0.54
N VAL A 119 -23.12 3.44 -0.55
CA VAL A 119 -23.36 2.67 -1.77
C VAL A 119 -22.06 2.02 -2.25
N PRO A 120 -22.12 0.90 -3.00
CA PRO A 120 -20.95 0.34 -3.67
C PRO A 120 -20.33 1.36 -4.62
N GLN A 121 -19.02 1.58 -4.52
CA GLN A 121 -18.30 2.54 -5.37
C GLN A 121 -17.35 1.85 -6.36
N LEU A 122 -16.67 0.81 -5.90
CA LEU A 122 -15.66 0.10 -6.68
C LEU A 122 -15.50 -1.33 -6.17
N SER A 123 -14.91 -2.18 -7.00
CA SER A 123 -14.55 -3.54 -6.62
C SER A 123 -13.08 -3.83 -6.89
N THR A 124 -12.56 -4.85 -6.23
CA THR A 124 -11.25 -5.41 -6.54
C THR A 124 -11.33 -6.92 -6.56
N ASP A 125 -10.85 -7.53 -7.64
CA ASP A 125 -10.82 -8.96 -7.85
C ASP A 125 -9.38 -9.39 -8.05
N PHE A 126 -8.86 -10.19 -7.13
CA PHE A 126 -7.46 -10.63 -7.17
C PHE A 126 -7.25 -11.99 -6.53
N THR A 127 -6.16 -12.63 -6.95
CA THR A 127 -5.61 -13.78 -6.28
C THR A 127 -4.57 -13.33 -5.26
N ARG A 128 -4.75 -13.74 -4.01
CA ARG A 128 -3.76 -13.58 -2.95
C ARG A 128 -2.95 -14.86 -2.79
N ARG A 129 -1.63 -14.72 -2.73
CA ARG A 129 -0.71 -15.76 -2.23
C ARG A 129 -0.14 -15.26 -0.92
N SER A 130 -0.18 -16.06 0.14
CA SER A 130 0.37 -15.67 1.45
C SER A 130 1.39 -16.66 1.99
N TRP A 131 2.37 -16.11 2.71
CA TRP A 131 3.44 -16.83 3.41
C TRP A 131 3.56 -16.29 4.83
N GLN A 132 3.81 -17.19 5.78
CA GLN A 132 4.10 -16.84 7.17
C GLN A 132 5.60 -16.95 7.39
N LEU A 133 6.25 -15.81 7.59
CA LEU A 133 7.69 -15.69 7.76
C LEU A 133 8.04 -15.57 9.25
N LYS A 134 9.18 -16.14 9.62
CA LYS A 134 9.76 -16.03 10.95
C LYS A 134 11.17 -15.51 10.80
N GLU A 135 11.35 -14.24 11.10
CA GLU A 135 12.64 -13.58 11.03
C GLU A 135 13.25 -13.49 12.41
N SER A 136 14.57 -13.64 12.49
CA SER A 136 15.32 -13.51 13.73
C SER A 136 16.51 -12.60 13.50
N ALA A 137 16.36 -11.35 13.94
CA ALA A 137 17.39 -10.33 13.90
C ALA A 137 17.65 -9.82 15.32
N HIS A 138 18.91 -9.53 15.65
CA HIS A 138 19.30 -8.96 16.94
C HIS A 138 18.79 -9.69 18.20
N GLY A 139 18.52 -10.99 18.09
CA GLY A 139 18.02 -11.81 19.20
C GLY A 139 16.51 -11.68 19.48
N GLN A 140 15.77 -10.98 18.62
CA GLN A 140 14.31 -10.88 18.66
C GLN A 140 13.68 -11.62 17.47
N GLU A 141 12.62 -12.38 17.74
CA GLU A 141 11.85 -13.07 16.71
C GLU A 141 10.70 -12.17 16.25
N SER A 142 10.56 -11.98 14.94
CA SER A 142 9.44 -11.27 14.31
C SER A 142 8.65 -12.22 13.42
N HIS A 143 7.32 -12.14 13.50
CA HIS A 143 6.40 -12.92 12.68
C HIS A 143 5.75 -11.98 11.68
N ILE A 144 5.93 -12.28 10.39
CA ILE A 144 5.48 -11.42 9.30
C ILE A 144 4.59 -12.24 8.38
N GLU A 145 3.41 -11.71 8.06
CA GLU A 145 2.62 -12.21 6.95
C GLU A 145 3.02 -11.46 5.68
N LEU A 146 3.64 -12.17 4.74
CA LEU A 146 3.86 -11.67 3.38
C LEU A 146 2.69 -12.09 2.51
N VAL A 147 2.10 -11.13 1.80
CA VAL A 147 1.09 -11.40 0.77
C VAL A 147 1.54 -10.87 -0.58
N LEU A 148 1.17 -11.57 -1.64
CA LEU A 148 1.25 -11.14 -3.04
C LEU A 148 -0.17 -11.10 -3.60
N ASP A 149 -0.61 -9.92 -4.00
CA ASP A 149 -1.89 -9.70 -4.66
C ASP A 149 -1.69 -9.45 -6.15
N GLU A 150 -2.43 -10.22 -6.97
CA GLU A 150 -2.40 -10.14 -8.42
C GLU A 150 -3.82 -10.18 -8.97
N GLY A 151 -4.24 -9.12 -9.66
CA GLY A 151 -5.62 -8.97 -10.17
C GLY A 151 -5.90 -7.56 -10.67
N GLU A 152 -7.07 -7.01 -10.33
CA GLU A 152 -7.49 -5.69 -10.82
C GLU A 152 -8.36 -4.91 -9.83
N ILE A 153 -8.31 -3.59 -9.97
CA ILE A 153 -9.27 -2.64 -9.40
C ILE A 153 -10.24 -2.26 -10.53
N ILE A 154 -11.53 -2.25 -10.23
CA ILE A 154 -12.62 -1.95 -11.16
C ILE A 154 -13.44 -0.81 -10.58
N SER A 155 -13.63 0.27 -11.34
CA SER A 155 -14.40 1.44 -10.93
C SER A 155 -15.21 1.96 -12.11
N GLY A 156 -16.50 1.63 -12.14
CA GLY A 156 -17.34 1.84 -13.32
C GLY A 156 -16.80 1.06 -14.53
N GLU A 157 -16.52 1.77 -15.62
CA GLU A 157 -15.94 1.20 -16.85
C GLU A 157 -14.40 1.13 -16.82
N TYR A 158 -13.78 1.74 -15.82
CA TYR A 158 -12.32 1.82 -15.71
C TYR A 158 -11.74 0.64 -14.94
N ARG A 159 -10.53 0.21 -15.36
CA ARG A 159 -9.80 -0.91 -14.77
C ARG A 159 -8.31 -0.59 -14.69
N THR A 160 -7.66 -0.98 -13.60
CA THR A 160 -6.19 -0.94 -13.45
C THR A 160 -5.66 -2.20 -12.75
N PRO A 161 -4.48 -2.73 -13.13
CA PRO A 161 -3.93 -3.93 -12.52
C PRO A 161 -3.52 -3.75 -11.04
N ILE A 162 -3.72 -4.80 -10.26
CA ILE A 162 -3.13 -5.00 -8.94
C ILE A 162 -1.92 -5.92 -9.10
N ARG A 163 -0.75 -5.42 -8.70
CA ARG A 163 0.52 -6.16 -8.62
C ARG A 163 1.27 -5.62 -7.42
N GLU A 164 0.97 -6.14 -6.24
CA GLU A 164 1.52 -5.60 -5.00
C GLU A 164 1.87 -6.70 -4.02
N ALA A 165 2.86 -6.42 -3.19
CA ALA A 165 3.18 -7.21 -2.02
C ALA A 165 2.95 -6.38 -0.76
N GLU A 166 2.41 -6.99 0.29
CA GLU A 166 2.28 -6.36 1.61
C GLU A 166 2.99 -7.25 2.63
N LEU A 167 3.81 -6.64 3.49
CA LEU A 167 4.44 -7.28 4.63
C LEU A 167 3.75 -6.76 5.89
N GLU A 168 2.96 -7.60 6.56
CA GLU A 168 2.25 -7.23 7.78
C GLU A 168 2.94 -7.82 9.01
N LEU A 169 3.27 -6.97 9.98
CA LEU A 169 3.88 -7.39 11.24
C LEU A 169 2.81 -7.97 12.17
N LYS A 170 2.88 -9.26 12.47
CA LYS A 170 2.00 -9.91 13.44
C LYS A 170 2.55 -9.82 14.86
N VAL A 171 3.86 -10.01 15.00
CA VAL A 171 4.60 -9.95 16.27
C VAL A 171 6.02 -9.46 15.97
N GLY A 172 6.62 -8.67 16.86
CA GLY A 172 8.03 -8.26 16.75
C GLY A 172 8.17 -6.77 16.48
N GLU A 173 9.25 -6.39 15.77
CA GLU A 173 9.62 -5.00 15.53
C GLU A 173 9.42 -4.59 14.05
N PRO A 174 8.94 -3.37 13.76
CA PRO A 174 8.74 -2.89 12.39
C PRO A 174 9.99 -2.91 11.51
N GLU A 175 11.18 -2.88 12.11
CA GLU A 175 12.46 -2.97 11.38
C GLU A 175 12.56 -4.25 10.55
N ALA A 176 12.03 -5.36 11.04
CA ALA A 176 12.05 -6.63 10.32
C ALA A 176 11.31 -6.57 8.97
N LEU A 177 10.31 -5.69 8.83
CA LEU A 177 9.62 -5.48 7.55
C LEU A 177 10.56 -4.91 6.49
N TRP A 178 11.43 -3.98 6.88
CA TRP A 178 12.41 -3.36 5.98
C TRP A 178 13.50 -4.34 5.57
N GLU A 179 14.00 -5.14 6.50
CA GLU A 179 15.00 -6.18 6.24
C GLU A 179 14.49 -7.23 5.23
N VAL A 180 13.25 -7.70 5.42
CA VAL A 180 12.61 -8.61 4.46
C VAL A 180 12.40 -7.91 3.11
N ALA A 181 11.89 -6.69 3.08
CA ALA A 181 11.68 -5.96 1.83
C ALA A 181 12.98 -5.76 1.04
N LEU A 182 14.10 -5.43 1.72
CA LEU A 182 15.42 -5.29 1.10
C LEU A 182 15.91 -6.63 0.54
N THR A 183 15.70 -7.73 1.27
CA THR A 183 16.02 -9.08 0.81
C THR A 183 15.23 -9.45 -0.45
N LEU A 184 13.94 -9.15 -0.50
CA LEU A 184 13.11 -9.38 -1.68
C LEU A 184 13.56 -8.52 -2.87
N ALA A 185 13.93 -7.26 -2.63
CA ALA A 185 14.35 -6.31 -3.66
C ALA A 185 15.68 -6.69 -4.35
N GLU A 186 16.43 -7.67 -3.83
CA GLU A 186 17.61 -8.21 -4.51
C GLU A 186 17.28 -8.84 -5.88
N ARG A 187 16.09 -9.46 -5.98
CA ARG A 187 15.66 -10.19 -7.18
C ARG A 187 14.31 -9.73 -7.72
N VAL A 188 13.50 -9.06 -6.91
CA VAL A 188 12.18 -8.60 -7.30
C VAL A 188 12.23 -7.10 -7.61
N PRO A 189 11.91 -6.68 -8.85
CA PRO A 189 11.73 -5.27 -9.16
C PRO A 189 10.45 -4.75 -8.50
N LEU A 190 10.65 -4.00 -7.42
CA LEU A 190 9.60 -3.49 -6.56
C LEU A 190 9.90 -2.06 -6.10
N ARG A 191 8.91 -1.37 -5.55
CA ARG A 191 9.10 -0.08 -4.87
C ARG A 191 8.10 0.10 -3.73
N PRO A 192 8.40 0.92 -2.72
CA PRO A 192 7.38 1.41 -1.80
C PRO A 192 6.14 1.94 -2.52
N SER A 193 4.96 1.74 -1.92
CA SER A 193 3.70 2.27 -2.41
C SER A 193 2.85 2.81 -1.25
N ASP A 194 2.48 4.08 -1.35
CA ASP A 194 1.66 4.77 -0.35
C ASP A 194 0.16 4.70 -0.68
N SER A 195 -0.18 4.33 -1.91
CA SER A 195 -1.57 4.32 -2.38
C SER A 195 -2.26 3.00 -2.02
N SER A 196 -3.38 3.10 -1.29
CA SER A 196 -4.27 1.96 -1.06
C SER A 196 -5.04 1.57 -2.32
N LYS A 197 -5.54 0.33 -2.38
CA LYS A 197 -6.47 -0.10 -3.45
C LYS A 197 -7.72 0.79 -3.53
N ALA A 198 -8.25 1.21 -2.37
CA ALA A 198 -9.41 2.11 -2.29
C ALA A 198 -9.11 3.49 -2.90
N SER A 199 -7.99 4.11 -2.51
CA SER A 199 -7.58 5.43 -3.04
C SER A 199 -7.27 5.38 -4.53
N ARG A 200 -6.62 4.30 -5.01
CA ARG A 200 -6.39 4.08 -6.44
C ARG A 200 -7.70 3.95 -7.22
N GLY A 201 -8.66 3.17 -6.71
CA GLY A 201 -9.97 3.03 -7.36
C GLY A 201 -10.79 4.33 -7.34
N ASN A 202 -10.72 5.12 -6.27
CA ASN A 202 -11.36 6.43 -6.22
C ASN A 202 -10.77 7.40 -7.25
N ALA A 203 -9.43 7.45 -7.35
CA ALA A 203 -8.74 8.26 -8.36
C ALA A 203 -9.08 7.80 -9.79
N LEU A 204 -9.16 6.48 -10.01
CA LEU A 204 -9.57 5.88 -11.26
C LEU A 204 -11.02 6.23 -11.63
N SER A 205 -11.95 6.18 -10.69
CA SER A 205 -13.35 6.58 -10.90
C SER A 205 -13.46 8.05 -11.29
N ALA A 206 -12.73 8.92 -10.57
CA ALA A 206 -12.72 10.36 -10.80
C ALA A 206 -11.89 10.79 -12.02
N GLN A 207 -11.09 9.88 -12.60
CA GLN A 207 -10.04 10.18 -13.59
C GLN A 207 -9.13 11.33 -13.13
N HIS A 208 -8.82 11.34 -11.83
CA HIS A 208 -8.06 12.41 -11.18
C HIS A 208 -7.13 11.84 -10.11
N TRP A 209 -5.83 12.02 -10.31
CA TRP A 209 -4.77 11.60 -9.39
C TRP A 209 -4.04 12.84 -8.85
N PRO A 210 -4.42 13.33 -7.66
CA PRO A 210 -3.79 14.52 -7.10
C PRO A 210 -2.34 14.22 -6.69
N LEU A 211 -1.43 15.12 -7.04
CA LEU A 211 -0.05 15.10 -6.58
C LEU A 211 0.18 16.21 -5.54
N PRO A 212 0.70 15.88 -4.34
CA PRO A 212 0.94 16.87 -3.30
C PRO A 212 2.11 17.79 -3.68
N GLU A 213 2.09 19.03 -3.20
CA GLU A 213 3.29 19.87 -3.20
C GLU A 213 4.40 19.23 -2.37
N ALA A 214 5.66 19.55 -2.69
CA ALA A 214 6.81 18.95 -2.04
C ALA A 214 7.91 19.98 -1.79
N HIS A 215 8.45 19.96 -0.57
CA HIS A 215 9.49 20.90 -0.13
C HIS A 215 10.64 20.20 0.59
N SER A 216 10.39 19.07 1.23
CA SER A 216 11.38 18.24 1.90
C SER A 216 11.73 16.98 1.09
N PRO A 217 12.85 16.30 1.38
CA PRO A 217 13.19 15.05 0.70
C PRO A 217 12.11 13.96 0.80
N ALA A 218 11.47 13.83 1.97
CA ALA A 218 10.40 12.86 2.17
C ALA A 218 9.17 13.16 1.29
N GLU A 219 8.80 14.44 1.19
CA GLU A 219 7.69 14.86 0.33
C GLU A 219 8.00 14.69 -1.16
N TRP A 220 9.24 14.94 -1.59
CA TRP A 220 9.65 14.69 -2.97
C TRP A 220 9.65 13.19 -3.33
N LEU A 221 10.11 12.33 -2.42
CA LEU A 221 10.02 10.87 -2.60
C LEU A 221 8.55 10.40 -2.66
N HIS A 222 7.71 10.94 -1.79
CA HIS A 222 6.28 10.65 -1.78
C HIS A 222 5.59 11.10 -3.08
N ARG A 223 5.84 12.34 -3.53
CA ARG A 223 5.31 12.88 -4.78
C ARG A 223 5.74 12.02 -5.98
N ALA A 224 7.02 11.61 -6.05
CA ALA A 224 7.51 10.72 -7.10
C ALA A 224 6.78 9.37 -7.08
N THR A 225 6.57 8.80 -5.89
CA THR A 225 5.86 7.53 -5.71
C THR A 225 4.42 7.61 -6.19
N LEU A 226 3.68 8.65 -5.78
CA LEU A 226 2.30 8.88 -6.24
C LEU A 226 2.21 9.16 -7.74
N ALA A 227 3.16 9.90 -8.31
CA ALA A 227 3.21 10.14 -9.75
C ALA A 227 3.44 8.84 -10.54
N LEU A 228 4.28 7.91 -10.05
CA LEU A 228 4.43 6.60 -10.65
C LEU A 228 3.16 5.73 -10.51
N ASP A 229 2.45 5.79 -9.37
CA ASP A 229 1.16 5.12 -9.22
C ASP A 229 0.15 5.66 -10.23
N ALA A 230 0.03 6.98 -10.32
CA ALA A 230 -0.86 7.66 -11.25
C ALA A 230 -0.54 7.33 -12.71
N TYR A 231 0.75 7.29 -13.08
CA TYR A 231 1.16 6.88 -14.41
C TYR A 231 0.76 5.43 -14.71
N HIS A 232 1.02 4.49 -13.81
CA HIS A 232 0.68 3.09 -14.02
C HIS A 232 -0.83 2.83 -14.06
N ASP A 233 -1.62 3.60 -13.31
CA ASP A 233 -3.07 3.49 -13.30
C ASP A 233 -3.74 4.16 -14.52
N SER A 234 -3.23 5.32 -14.95
CA SER A 234 -3.88 6.15 -15.98
C SER A 234 -3.26 6.05 -17.38
N GLN A 235 -2.01 5.59 -17.47
CA GLN A 235 -1.18 5.62 -18.68
C GLN A 235 -0.95 7.03 -19.27
N GLN A 236 -1.18 8.09 -18.49
CA GLN A 236 -0.95 9.46 -18.94
C GLN A 236 0.52 9.85 -18.77
N ALA A 237 1.20 10.16 -19.88
CA ALA A 237 2.64 10.46 -19.90
C ALA A 237 3.07 11.63 -19.01
N SER A 238 2.16 12.58 -18.72
CA SER A 238 2.42 13.70 -17.81
C SER A 238 2.85 13.21 -16.42
N PHE A 239 2.22 12.16 -15.89
CA PHE A 239 2.58 11.63 -14.57
C PHE A 239 3.95 10.97 -14.54
N LEU A 240 4.40 10.37 -15.65
CA LEU A 240 5.76 9.86 -15.76
C LEU A 240 6.78 11.01 -15.76
N SER A 241 6.47 12.11 -16.45
CA SER A 241 7.29 13.32 -16.41
C SER A 241 7.33 13.94 -15.00
N ASP A 242 6.18 14.00 -14.30
CA ASP A 242 6.11 14.47 -12.92
C ASP A 242 6.95 13.60 -11.98
N ALA A 243 6.92 12.28 -12.14
CA ALA A 243 7.74 11.36 -11.36
C ALA A 243 9.24 11.59 -11.61
N GLN A 244 9.66 11.68 -12.87
CA GLN A 244 11.06 11.92 -13.23
C GLN A 244 11.56 13.28 -12.71
N GLN A 245 10.73 14.32 -12.81
CA GLN A 245 11.07 15.63 -12.26
C GLN A 245 11.20 15.58 -10.74
N ALA A 246 10.28 14.93 -10.04
CA ALA A 246 10.34 14.79 -8.59
C ALA A 246 11.59 14.02 -8.13
N LEU A 247 11.96 12.94 -8.83
CA LEU A 247 13.18 12.18 -8.55
C LEU A 247 14.46 13.00 -8.80
N SER A 248 14.50 13.77 -9.89
CA SER A 248 15.63 14.66 -10.17
C SER A 248 15.76 15.74 -9.09
N THR A 249 14.66 16.40 -8.73
CA THR A 249 14.66 17.41 -7.67
C THR A 249 15.09 16.83 -6.32
N LEU A 250 14.64 15.61 -5.99
CA LEU A 250 15.08 14.89 -4.80
C LEU A 250 16.58 14.64 -4.80
N ALA A 251 17.15 14.17 -5.91
CA ALA A 251 18.58 13.87 -6.02
C ALA A 251 19.46 15.13 -5.81
N ASP A 252 18.96 16.30 -6.20
CA ASP A 252 19.66 17.59 -6.04
C ASP A 252 19.33 18.30 -4.72
N HIS A 253 18.44 17.75 -3.90
CA HIS A 253 17.95 18.42 -2.70
C HIS A 253 19.08 18.71 -1.69
N PRO A 254 19.21 19.93 -1.15
CA PRO A 254 20.34 20.31 -0.28
C PRO A 254 20.33 19.63 1.09
N GLU A 255 19.16 19.22 1.58
CA GLU A 255 19.03 18.55 2.89
C GLU A 255 19.50 17.08 2.90
N LEU A 256 19.77 16.48 1.74
CA LEU A 256 20.28 15.11 1.67
C LEU A 256 21.77 15.04 2.04
N ASP A 257 22.11 14.19 3.01
CA ASP A 257 23.48 13.74 3.21
C ASP A 257 23.99 12.88 2.05
N ASP A 258 25.31 12.64 1.99
CA ASP A 258 25.95 11.95 0.86
C ASP A 258 25.36 10.55 0.59
N THR A 259 25.02 9.82 1.66
CA THR A 259 24.45 8.47 1.53
C THR A 259 23.04 8.52 0.96
N ALA A 260 22.18 9.39 1.51
CA ALA A 260 20.81 9.56 1.05
C ALA A 260 20.76 10.11 -0.40
N ARG A 261 21.70 11.00 -0.74
CA ARG A 261 21.90 11.52 -2.10
C ARG A 261 22.27 10.41 -3.08
N GLY A 262 23.16 9.50 -2.69
CA GLY A 262 23.51 8.33 -3.49
C GLY A 262 22.29 7.45 -3.81
N TYR A 263 21.40 7.23 -2.84
CA TYR A 263 20.15 6.50 -3.08
C TYR A 263 19.23 7.27 -4.03
N ALA A 264 19.02 8.57 -3.82
CA ALA A 264 18.17 9.40 -4.67
C ALA A 264 18.65 9.45 -6.13
N GLN A 265 19.97 9.52 -6.35
CA GLN A 265 20.56 9.45 -7.69
C GLN A 265 20.31 8.09 -8.36
N ALA A 266 20.40 6.99 -7.60
CA ALA A 266 20.11 5.65 -8.10
C ALA A 266 18.63 5.48 -8.52
N LEU A 267 17.69 6.19 -7.87
CA LEU A 267 16.29 6.22 -8.29
C LEU A 267 16.12 6.82 -9.68
N SER A 268 16.77 7.96 -9.93
CA SER A 268 16.65 8.69 -11.19
C SER A 268 17.12 7.86 -12.40
N GLY A 269 18.14 7.00 -12.22
CA GLY A 269 18.63 6.09 -13.25
C GLY A 269 18.01 4.68 -13.22
N GLY A 270 17.11 4.40 -12.27
CA GLY A 270 16.61 3.06 -11.98
C GLY A 270 15.27 2.71 -12.64
N LEU A 271 14.63 3.68 -13.30
CA LEU A 271 13.40 3.49 -14.06
C LEU A 271 13.70 3.24 -15.53
N ASP A 272 12.96 2.34 -16.17
CA ASP A 272 12.97 2.24 -17.63
C ASP A 272 12.06 3.31 -18.28
N LYS A 273 12.00 3.28 -19.62
CA LYS A 273 11.17 4.22 -20.41
C LYS A 273 9.66 4.11 -20.10
N ASP A 274 9.22 3.00 -19.54
CA ASP A 274 7.83 2.70 -19.23
C ASP A 274 7.57 2.85 -17.71
N GLY A 275 8.43 3.59 -17.00
CA GLY A 275 8.31 3.89 -15.59
C GLY A 275 8.47 2.68 -14.67
N GLN A 276 8.95 1.54 -15.18
CA GLN A 276 9.11 0.33 -14.38
C GLN A 276 10.43 0.36 -13.60
N PRO A 277 10.41 0.04 -12.30
CA PRO A 277 11.63 -0.02 -11.51
C PRO A 277 12.43 -1.28 -11.83
N ASN A 278 13.75 -1.17 -11.84
CA ASN A 278 14.65 -2.32 -11.73
C ASN A 278 14.99 -2.62 -10.26
N THR A 279 15.81 -3.64 -10.00
CA THR A 279 16.21 -4.01 -8.62
C THR A 279 17.13 -2.98 -7.95
N ILE A 280 17.85 -2.17 -8.73
CA ILE A 280 18.66 -1.05 -8.20
C ILE A 280 17.73 0.02 -7.65
N TYR A 281 16.69 0.39 -8.42
CA TYR A 281 15.64 1.31 -7.97
C TYR A 281 15.00 0.79 -6.68
N GLY A 282 14.55 -0.46 -6.66
CA GLY A 282 13.83 -1.01 -5.50
C GLY A 282 14.64 -0.97 -4.21
N LYS A 283 15.91 -1.38 -4.26
CA LYS A 283 16.82 -1.32 -3.10
C LYS A 283 17.08 0.12 -2.65
N ALA A 284 17.36 1.03 -3.58
CA ALA A 284 17.58 2.43 -3.25
C ALA A 284 16.33 3.09 -2.68
N ALA A 285 15.14 2.77 -3.20
CA ALA A 285 13.88 3.35 -2.76
C ALA A 285 13.54 2.91 -1.34
N LEU A 286 13.72 1.62 -1.03
CA LEU A 286 13.56 1.10 0.32
C LEU A 286 14.55 1.73 1.30
N ALA A 287 15.85 1.76 0.95
CA ALA A 287 16.88 2.31 1.82
C ALA A 287 16.67 3.81 2.09
N LEU A 288 16.25 4.58 1.07
CA LEU A 288 15.94 5.99 1.22
C LEU A 288 14.66 6.21 2.03
N ALA A 289 13.59 5.48 1.72
CA ALA A 289 12.32 5.57 2.45
C ALA A 289 12.50 5.27 3.94
N HIS A 290 13.21 4.18 4.24
CA HIS A 290 13.58 3.77 5.59
C HIS A 290 14.32 4.90 6.31
N ARG A 291 15.41 5.42 5.72
CA ARG A 291 16.20 6.51 6.31
C ARG A 291 15.36 7.76 6.59
N LEU A 292 14.52 8.16 5.64
CA LEU A 292 13.69 9.37 5.77
C LEU A 292 12.61 9.20 6.83
N ALA A 293 11.98 8.01 6.92
CA ALA A 293 10.96 7.73 7.94
C ALA A 293 11.48 7.94 9.37
N TYR A 294 12.70 7.46 9.66
CA TYR A 294 13.34 7.64 10.98
C TYR A 294 13.77 9.10 11.27
N GLN A 295 14.07 9.89 10.24
CA GLN A 295 14.44 11.30 10.43
C GLN A 295 13.24 12.19 10.81
N THR A 296 12.04 11.86 10.32
CA THR A 296 10.78 12.51 10.72
C THR A 296 10.31 12.12 12.13
N ALA A 297 10.65 10.92 12.60
CA ALA A 297 10.28 10.46 13.95
C ALA A 297 11.18 11.03 15.07
N LEU A 298 12.32 11.65 14.71
CA LEU A 298 13.29 12.28 15.62
C LEU A 298 13.11 13.81 15.74
N ARG A 299 12.00 14.36 15.26
CA ARG A 299 11.57 15.76 15.45
C ARG A 299 10.21 15.81 16.13
#